data_AF-A0A226E4R1-F1
#
_entry.id   AF-A0A226E4R1-F1
#
_cell.length_a   1.000
_cell.length_b   1.000
_cell.length_c   1.000
_cell.angle_alpha   90.00
_cell.angle_beta   90.00
_cell.angle_gamma   90.00
#
_symmetry.space_group_name_H-M   'P 1'
#
loop_
_entity.id
_entity.type
_entity.pdbx_description
1 polymer ?
#
loop_
_entity_poly.entity_id
_entity_poly.type
_entity_poly.pdbx_seq_one_letter_code
_entity_poly.pdbx_strand_id
1 'polypeptide(L)'
;MSNFQRLEGIINDISDFTAILKRDPRVRVPLIPEIQNVWEWDDLGLPLFPELKIGPWVRHVPSDFAQVKGQRKFPGTPVGRDFIDFMRSNAQTVTLDCTRNHGEIANTKQLLLRMIYGGDFKKIRAVGDNANGITITKNDDILLAYENAVSLLRVSHEGTKLTNAELIEKINWNAARGFLGPGTYKCREAHCTVTGPCITQSPSVRFGPTPNQVVHLQKRFKCNCNNVVYLVHCQACIDEGNWTAYVGTTHRKDRNFHERLGGHCKKLVDEWNNERYGGDPGLPNYLHAMINHGAPDPHQLIRDAFVHWGFYHDREDRRITILDGQFPTDRVRLHHEAILMREIGGFEYFPQNGTGSLNKFL
;
A
#
# COMPACT_ATOMS: atom_id res chain seq x y z
N MET A 1 -20.10 -16.23 -26.85
CA MET A 1 -19.40 -14.92 -26.87
C MET A 1 -17.95 -15.16 -27.22
N SER A 2 -17.38 -14.46 -28.19
CA SER A 2 -15.94 -14.55 -28.43
C SER A 2 -15.17 -13.90 -27.26
N ASN A 3 -13.93 -14.33 -27.00
CA ASN A 3 -13.06 -13.69 -26.00
C ASN A 3 -12.94 -12.17 -26.26
N PHE A 4 -12.96 -11.75 -27.53
CA PHE A 4 -12.91 -10.35 -27.95
C PHE A 4 -14.16 -9.54 -27.55
N GLN A 5 -15.36 -10.10 -27.68
CA GLN A 5 -16.60 -9.43 -27.24
C GLN A 5 -16.69 -9.31 -25.72
N ARG A 6 -16.18 -10.33 -24.99
CA ARG A 6 -16.05 -10.26 -23.53
C ARG A 6 -15.00 -9.19 -23.12
N LEU A 7 -13.91 -9.07 -23.89
CA LEU A 7 -12.84 -8.07 -23.70
C LEU A 7 -13.35 -6.64 -23.85
N GLU A 8 -14.09 -6.34 -24.92
CA GLU A 8 -14.69 -5.02 -25.12
C GLU A 8 -15.69 -4.70 -24.00
N GLY A 9 -16.46 -5.68 -23.54
CA GLY A 9 -17.34 -5.54 -22.36
C GLY A 9 -16.58 -5.11 -21.11
N ILE A 10 -15.53 -5.83 -20.72
CA ILE A 10 -14.73 -5.53 -19.52
C ILE A 10 -14.05 -4.16 -19.62
N ILE A 11 -13.49 -3.80 -20.78
CA ILE A 11 -12.84 -2.50 -20.98
C ILE A 11 -13.85 -1.35 -20.91
N ASN A 12 -15.04 -1.54 -21.49
CA ASN A 12 -16.12 -0.57 -21.39
C ASN A 12 -16.60 -0.44 -19.94
N ASP A 13 -16.77 -1.55 -19.22
CA ASP A 13 -17.17 -1.55 -17.80
C ASP A 13 -16.11 -0.86 -16.92
N ILE A 14 -14.81 -1.02 -17.20
CA ILE A 14 -13.72 -0.33 -16.46
C ILE A 14 -13.65 1.16 -16.82
N SER A 15 -13.89 1.50 -18.08
CA SER A 15 -13.94 2.89 -18.53
C SER A 15 -15.12 3.61 -17.89
N ASP A 16 -16.26 2.93 -17.80
CA ASP A 16 -17.45 3.36 -17.09
C ASP A 16 -17.21 3.40 -15.58
N PHE A 17 -16.53 2.42 -14.99
CA PHE A 17 -16.10 2.43 -13.59
C PHE A 17 -15.24 3.66 -13.27
N THR A 18 -14.28 3.97 -14.13
CA THR A 18 -13.41 5.16 -14.02
C THR A 18 -14.22 6.45 -14.20
N ALA A 19 -15.29 6.42 -14.99
CA ALA A 19 -16.23 7.53 -15.15
C ALA A 19 -17.21 7.64 -13.97
N ILE A 20 -17.61 6.53 -13.35
CA ILE A 20 -18.46 6.43 -12.16
C ILE A 20 -17.69 6.92 -10.94
N LEU A 21 -16.42 6.55 -10.78
CA LEU A 21 -15.52 7.12 -9.77
C LEU A 21 -15.34 8.65 -9.91
N LYS A 22 -15.67 9.21 -11.09
CA LYS A 22 -15.66 10.65 -11.39
C LYS A 22 -17.06 11.28 -11.34
N ARG A 23 -18.12 10.50 -11.11
CA ARG A 23 -19.53 10.93 -11.06
C ARG A 23 -20.13 10.61 -9.69
N ASP A 24 -21.32 11.17 -9.45
CA ASP A 24 -22.06 11.25 -8.17
C ASP A 24 -21.59 10.27 -7.05
N PRO A 25 -21.13 10.80 -5.89
CA PRO A 25 -20.59 10.03 -4.77
C PRO A 25 -21.60 9.09 -4.07
N ARG A 26 -22.83 8.99 -4.56
CA ARG A 26 -23.87 8.05 -4.08
C ARG A 26 -23.96 6.78 -4.92
N VAL A 27 -23.33 6.74 -6.09
CA VAL A 27 -23.37 5.56 -6.96
C VAL A 27 -22.40 4.53 -6.42
N ARG A 28 -22.94 3.39 -5.95
CA ARG A 28 -22.09 2.26 -5.55
C ARG A 28 -21.25 1.83 -6.73
N VAL A 29 -19.96 1.72 -6.48
CA VAL A 29 -18.99 1.20 -7.43
C VAL A 29 -19.40 -0.25 -7.79
N PRO A 30 -19.69 -0.57 -9.06
CA PRO A 30 -20.10 -1.91 -9.43
C PRO A 30 -18.95 -2.90 -9.17
N LEU A 31 -19.28 -4.04 -8.58
CA LEU A 31 -18.34 -5.14 -8.42
C LEU A 31 -18.07 -5.73 -9.80
N ILE A 32 -16.84 -5.58 -10.30
CA ILE A 32 -16.33 -6.28 -11.48
C ILE A 32 -15.53 -7.48 -10.94
N PRO A 33 -16.05 -8.72 -11.02
CA PRO A 33 -15.39 -9.90 -10.46
C PRO A 33 -13.96 -10.09 -10.99
N GLU A 34 -13.70 -9.75 -12.25
CA GLU A 34 -12.39 -9.81 -12.87
C GLU A 34 -11.35 -8.91 -12.17
N ILE A 35 -11.77 -7.78 -11.59
CA ILE A 35 -10.88 -6.86 -10.85
C ILE A 35 -10.39 -7.50 -9.54
N GLN A 36 -11.16 -8.41 -8.94
CA GLN A 36 -10.76 -9.11 -7.71
C GLN A 36 -9.53 -9.99 -7.91
N ASN A 37 -9.22 -10.35 -9.16
CA ASN A 37 -8.07 -11.18 -9.53
C ASN A 37 -6.90 -10.38 -10.12
N VAL A 38 -7.02 -9.05 -10.22
CA VAL A 38 -5.95 -8.17 -10.70
C VAL A 38 -4.95 -7.92 -9.58
N TRP A 39 -3.70 -8.28 -9.84
CA TRP A 39 -2.61 -8.16 -8.86
C TRP A 39 -1.56 -7.12 -9.26
N GLU A 40 -1.63 -6.62 -10.50
CA GLU A 40 -0.72 -5.63 -11.08
C GLU A 40 -1.55 -4.49 -11.69
N TRP A 41 -1.11 -3.25 -11.48
CA TRP A 41 -1.77 -2.06 -11.98
C TRP A 41 -0.71 -1.15 -12.60
N ASP A 42 -1.06 -0.41 -13.65
CA ASP A 42 -0.13 0.53 -14.27
C ASP A 42 0.05 1.82 -13.43
N ASP A 43 0.86 2.76 -13.91
CA ASP A 43 1.14 4.04 -13.23
C ASP A 43 -0.04 5.03 -13.24
N LEU A 44 -1.14 4.69 -13.94
CA LEU A 44 -2.39 5.45 -13.96
C LEU A 44 -3.46 4.81 -13.08
N GLY A 45 -3.12 3.74 -12.35
CA GLY A 45 -4.04 2.99 -11.54
C GLY A 45 -5.08 2.24 -12.37
N LEU A 46 -4.73 1.79 -13.59
CA LEU A 46 -5.55 0.89 -14.41
C LEU A 46 -5.14 -0.57 -14.19
N PRO A 47 -6.12 -1.49 -14.17
CA PRO A 47 -5.84 -2.90 -13.92
C PRO A 47 -5.08 -3.51 -15.09
N LEU A 48 -4.00 -4.23 -14.78
CA LEU A 48 -3.28 -5.02 -15.78
C LEU A 48 -3.80 -6.44 -15.72
N PHE A 49 -4.55 -6.85 -16.73
CA PHE A 49 -5.05 -8.22 -16.81
C PHE A 49 -4.07 -9.09 -17.60
N PRO A 50 -3.43 -10.08 -16.96
CA PRO A 50 -2.51 -10.99 -17.65
C PRO A 50 -3.23 -11.80 -18.75
N GLU A 51 -4.48 -12.15 -18.53
CA GLU A 51 -5.33 -12.92 -19.46
C GLU A 51 -5.80 -12.09 -20.66
N LEU A 52 -5.78 -10.75 -20.56
CA LEU A 52 -6.25 -9.84 -21.62
C LEU A 52 -5.11 -9.25 -22.46
N LYS A 53 -3.83 -9.53 -22.15
CA LYS A 53 -2.69 -9.14 -23.00
C LYS A 53 -2.43 -10.19 -24.08
N ILE A 54 -2.83 -9.88 -25.31
CA ILE A 54 -2.41 -10.59 -26.51
C ILE A 54 -0.94 -10.21 -26.80
N GLY A 55 0.01 -10.85 -26.10
CA GLY A 55 1.44 -10.55 -26.19
C GLY A 55 2.18 -10.92 -24.90
N PRO A 56 3.06 -11.94 -24.90
CA PRO A 56 3.11 -12.84 -23.74
C PRO A 56 3.85 -12.35 -22.48
N TRP A 57 4.62 -11.25 -22.51
CA TRP A 57 5.62 -11.06 -21.44
C TRP A 57 5.86 -9.62 -20.94
N VAL A 58 5.08 -8.61 -21.30
CA VAL A 58 5.29 -7.26 -20.72
C VAL A 58 4.82 -7.23 -19.26
N ARG A 59 5.74 -6.91 -18.34
CA ARG A 59 5.47 -6.77 -16.90
C ARG A 59 5.44 -5.30 -16.49
N HIS A 60 4.63 -4.97 -15.50
CA HIS A 60 4.68 -3.64 -14.92
C HIS A 60 6.03 -3.39 -14.26
N VAL A 61 6.58 -2.20 -14.47
CA VAL A 61 7.77 -1.71 -13.76
C VAL A 61 7.34 -0.49 -12.97
N PRO A 62 7.31 -0.56 -11.62
CA PRO A 62 6.84 0.56 -10.81
C PRO A 62 7.59 1.85 -11.12
N SER A 63 6.88 2.97 -11.25
CA SER A 63 7.46 4.28 -11.61
C SER A 63 8.61 4.75 -10.72
N ASP A 64 8.63 4.34 -9.45
CA ASP A 64 9.74 4.60 -8.50
C ASP A 64 11.09 4.00 -8.97
N PHE A 65 11.05 3.03 -9.90
CA PHE A 65 12.22 2.45 -10.57
C PHE A 65 12.64 3.26 -11.81
N ALA A 66 11.73 4.05 -12.38
CA ALA A 66 11.89 4.74 -13.66
C ALA A 66 12.26 6.23 -13.53
N GLN A 67 12.10 6.86 -12.36
CA GLN A 67 12.45 8.27 -12.14
C GLN A 67 13.24 8.51 -10.85
N VAL A 68 14.41 9.12 -10.99
CA VAL A 68 15.03 9.91 -9.91
C VAL A 68 15.77 11.09 -10.53
N LYS A 69 15.24 12.30 -10.37
CA LYS A 69 16.02 13.52 -10.59
C LYS A 69 17.15 13.57 -9.56
N GLY A 70 18.40 13.68 -10.01
CA GLY A 70 19.51 14.20 -9.22
C GLY A 70 20.38 13.21 -8.42
N GLN A 71 20.08 11.91 -8.36
CA GLN A 71 20.99 10.91 -7.78
C GLN A 71 21.09 9.68 -8.69
N ARG A 72 22.30 9.21 -8.99
CA ARG A 72 22.53 7.94 -9.72
C ARG A 72 22.08 6.77 -8.84
N LYS A 73 20.79 6.44 -8.84
CA LYS A 73 20.31 5.15 -8.30
C LYS A 73 20.64 4.04 -9.29
N PHE A 74 20.88 2.83 -8.78
CA PHE A 74 21.23 1.63 -9.56
C PHE A 74 20.37 1.39 -10.84
N PRO A 75 19.05 1.70 -10.89
CA PRO A 75 18.25 1.60 -12.11
C PRO A 75 18.80 2.32 -13.34
N GLY A 76 19.57 3.41 -13.17
CA GLY A 76 20.17 4.16 -14.28
C GLY A 76 21.47 3.54 -14.84
N THR A 77 22.01 2.51 -14.17
CA THR A 77 23.22 1.81 -14.63
C THR A 77 22.91 0.93 -15.85
N PRO A 78 23.91 0.55 -16.68
CA PRO A 78 23.70 -0.38 -17.80
C PRO A 78 22.90 -1.63 -17.42
N VAL A 79 23.31 -2.34 -16.36
CA VAL A 79 22.63 -3.58 -15.92
C VAL A 79 21.21 -3.30 -15.39
N GLY A 80 21.02 -2.17 -14.69
CA GLY A 80 19.70 -1.74 -14.23
C GLY A 80 18.74 -1.45 -15.38
N ARG A 81 19.23 -0.79 -16.43
CA ARG A 81 18.46 -0.49 -17.64
C ARG A 81 18.12 -1.75 -18.43
N ASP A 82 19.08 -2.66 -18.62
CA ASP A 82 18.85 -3.94 -19.30
C ASP A 82 17.71 -4.72 -18.64
N PHE A 83 17.66 -4.74 -17.30
CA PHE A 83 16.56 -5.38 -16.57
C PHE A 83 15.22 -4.68 -16.81
N ILE A 84 15.17 -3.34 -16.72
CA ILE A 84 13.93 -2.57 -16.94
C ILE A 84 13.40 -2.76 -18.36
N ASP A 85 14.30 -2.67 -19.34
CA ASP A 85 13.97 -2.85 -20.75
C ASP A 85 13.49 -4.27 -21.02
N PHE A 86 14.16 -5.28 -20.43
CA PHE A 86 13.69 -6.65 -20.45
C PHE A 86 12.27 -6.77 -19.89
N MET A 87 11.99 -6.23 -18.70
CA MET A 87 10.68 -6.32 -18.07
C MET A 87 9.57 -5.68 -18.91
N ARG A 88 9.87 -4.58 -19.60
CA ARG A 88 8.95 -3.88 -20.52
C ARG A 88 8.84 -4.51 -21.90
N SER A 89 9.77 -5.40 -22.26
CA SER A 89 9.77 -6.08 -23.56
C SER A 89 8.91 -7.34 -23.59
N ASN A 90 8.69 -7.88 -24.78
CA ASN A 90 8.10 -9.19 -25.01
C ASN A 90 9.08 -10.36 -24.84
N ALA A 91 10.33 -10.14 -24.43
CA ALA A 91 11.25 -11.23 -24.17
C ALA A 91 10.82 -12.02 -22.93
N GLN A 92 10.88 -13.36 -23.01
CA GLN A 92 10.52 -14.27 -21.93
C GLN A 92 11.68 -14.45 -20.92
N THR A 93 12.91 -14.55 -21.42
CA THR A 93 14.10 -14.79 -20.61
C THR A 93 15.22 -13.84 -21.00
N VAL A 94 16.02 -13.41 -20.03
CA VAL A 94 17.25 -12.63 -20.23
C VAL A 94 18.33 -13.08 -19.26
N THR A 95 19.58 -13.05 -19.69
CA THR A 95 20.75 -13.15 -18.81
C THR A 95 21.37 -11.76 -18.66
N LEU A 96 21.37 -11.25 -17.44
CA LEU A 96 21.92 -9.94 -17.09
C LEU A 96 23.39 -10.11 -16.70
N ASP A 97 24.27 -9.57 -17.53
CA ASP A 97 25.72 -9.60 -17.30
C ASP A 97 26.13 -8.49 -16.32
N CYS A 98 26.48 -8.86 -15.09
CA CYS A 98 26.84 -7.91 -14.04
C CYS A 98 28.20 -7.24 -14.26
N THR A 99 29.00 -7.67 -15.25
CA THR A 99 30.27 -7.02 -15.60
C THR A 99 30.07 -5.70 -16.35
N ARG A 100 28.90 -5.47 -16.93
CA ARG A 100 28.59 -4.26 -17.72
C ARG A 100 28.55 -2.97 -16.89
N ASN A 101 28.36 -3.08 -15.57
CA ASN A 101 28.57 -1.96 -14.67
C ASN A 101 30.03 -1.95 -14.25
N HIS A 102 30.83 -1.00 -14.74
CA HIS A 102 32.23 -0.83 -14.32
C HIS A 102 32.31 -0.72 -12.78
N GLY A 103 32.91 -1.72 -12.12
CA GLY A 103 32.97 -1.86 -10.66
C GLY A 103 33.07 -3.32 -10.19
N GLU A 104 32.95 -3.56 -8.88
CA GLU A 104 32.94 -4.93 -8.33
C GLU A 104 31.68 -5.69 -8.76
N ILE A 105 31.86 -6.77 -9.53
CA ILE A 105 30.78 -7.62 -10.07
C ILE A 105 29.86 -8.13 -8.95
N ALA A 106 30.43 -8.55 -7.82
CA ALA A 106 29.69 -9.03 -6.67
C ALA A 106 28.74 -7.95 -6.11
N ASN A 107 29.18 -6.69 -6.07
CA ASN A 107 28.38 -5.56 -5.64
C ASN A 107 27.27 -5.26 -6.66
N THR A 108 27.56 -5.24 -7.96
CA THR A 108 26.55 -5.06 -9.01
C THR A 108 25.46 -6.13 -8.94
N LYS A 109 25.86 -7.40 -8.80
CA LYS A 109 24.94 -8.54 -8.68
C LYS A 109 24.04 -8.41 -7.46
N GLN A 110 24.62 -8.04 -6.31
CA GLN A 110 23.85 -7.84 -5.08
C GLN A 110 22.89 -6.65 -5.19
N LEU A 111 23.31 -5.53 -5.80
CA LEU A 111 22.47 -4.35 -6.02
C LEU A 111 21.31 -4.65 -6.99
N LEU A 112 21.55 -5.43 -8.05
CA LEU A 112 20.50 -5.91 -8.96
C LEU A 112 19.47 -6.78 -8.22
N LEU A 113 19.92 -7.77 -7.44
CA LEU A 113 19.01 -8.62 -6.67
C LEU A 113 18.21 -7.81 -5.64
N ARG A 114 18.85 -6.86 -4.96
CA ARG A 114 18.14 -5.95 -4.03
C ARG A 114 17.11 -5.08 -4.75
N MET A 115 17.44 -4.58 -5.94
CA MET A 115 16.51 -3.84 -6.78
C MET A 115 15.30 -4.71 -7.15
N ILE A 116 15.51 -5.94 -7.64
CA ILE A 116 14.43 -6.86 -7.98
C ILE A 116 13.59 -7.20 -6.75
N TYR A 117 14.22 -7.51 -5.61
CA TYR A 117 13.55 -7.86 -4.37
C TYR A 117 12.75 -6.68 -3.77
N GLY A 118 13.27 -5.46 -3.84
CA GLY A 118 12.56 -4.24 -3.44
C GLY A 118 11.44 -3.87 -4.40
N GLY A 119 11.60 -4.19 -5.69
CA GLY A 119 10.60 -4.02 -6.73
C GLY A 119 9.44 -4.97 -6.63
N ASP A 120 9.66 -6.16 -6.05
CA ASP A 120 8.62 -7.14 -5.74
C ASP A 120 7.78 -7.47 -6.99
N PHE A 121 8.50 -7.59 -8.11
CA PHE A 121 8.02 -8.05 -9.39
C PHE A 121 7.44 -9.45 -9.25
N LYS A 122 6.27 -9.68 -9.85
CA LYS A 122 5.66 -11.02 -9.86
C LYS A 122 5.83 -11.71 -11.17
N LYS A 123 5.55 -13.00 -11.10
CA LYS A 123 5.59 -13.91 -12.22
C LYS A 123 6.93 -13.88 -12.95
N ILE A 124 7.99 -13.87 -12.15
CA ILE A 124 9.38 -14.01 -12.58
C ILE A 124 10.07 -15.12 -11.80
N ARG A 125 11.11 -15.69 -12.40
CA ARG A 125 12.06 -16.61 -11.78
C ARG A 125 13.46 -16.08 -12.04
N ALA A 126 14.18 -15.81 -10.95
CA ALA A 126 15.59 -15.49 -10.96
C ALA A 126 16.43 -16.75 -10.69
N VAL A 127 17.50 -16.92 -11.46
CA VAL A 127 18.52 -17.96 -11.27
C VAL A 127 19.89 -17.30 -11.33
N GLY A 128 20.76 -17.62 -10.38
CA GLY A 128 22.13 -17.12 -10.39
C GLY A 128 22.99 -17.97 -11.29
N ASP A 129 23.23 -17.53 -12.53
CA ASP A 129 24.06 -18.25 -13.48
C ASP A 129 25.52 -17.78 -13.35
N ASN A 130 26.41 -18.67 -12.91
CA ASN A 130 27.84 -18.44 -12.71
C ASN A 130 28.18 -17.26 -11.75
N ALA A 131 29.46 -16.94 -11.61
CA ALA A 131 29.91 -15.84 -10.74
C ALA A 131 29.38 -14.46 -11.22
N ASN A 132 29.15 -14.29 -12.52
CA ASN A 132 29.05 -12.96 -13.15
C ASN A 132 27.63 -12.56 -13.61
N GLY A 133 26.65 -13.47 -13.62
CA GLY A 133 25.34 -13.19 -14.22
C GLY A 133 24.15 -13.54 -13.31
N ILE A 134 22.98 -13.05 -13.71
CA ILE A 134 21.67 -13.47 -13.21
C ILE A 134 20.75 -13.67 -14.41
N THR A 135 20.11 -14.84 -14.50
CA THR A 135 19.08 -15.09 -15.50
C THR A 135 17.70 -14.86 -14.89
N ILE A 136 16.89 -14.05 -15.58
CA ILE A 136 15.51 -13.77 -15.21
C ILE A 136 14.60 -14.34 -16.30
N THR A 137 13.62 -15.15 -15.89
CA THR A 137 12.57 -15.69 -16.76
C THR A 137 11.22 -15.19 -16.27
N LYS A 138 10.36 -14.73 -17.18
CA LYS A 138 8.96 -14.42 -16.88
C LYS A 138 8.13 -15.69 -17.06
N ASN A 139 7.18 -15.90 -16.15
CA ASN A 139 6.25 -17.02 -16.17
C ASN A 139 4.81 -16.51 -16.13
N ASP A 140 3.84 -17.37 -16.33
CA ASP A 140 2.41 -17.09 -16.34
C ASP A 140 1.65 -17.83 -15.24
N ASP A 141 2.37 -18.58 -14.40
CA ASP A 141 1.85 -19.37 -13.28
C ASP A 141 0.79 -18.62 -12.47
N ILE A 142 -0.19 -19.40 -11.99
CA ILE A 142 -1.21 -18.89 -11.05
C ILE A 142 -0.49 -18.46 -9.77
N LEU A 143 -0.76 -17.25 -9.33
CA LEU A 143 -0.16 -16.72 -8.11
C LEU A 143 -0.78 -17.41 -6.89
N LEU A 144 0.10 -17.91 -6.03
CA LEU A 144 -0.29 -18.53 -4.79
C LEU A 144 -0.64 -17.47 -3.74
N ALA A 145 -1.46 -17.85 -2.76
CA ALA A 145 -1.62 -17.07 -1.54
C ALA A 145 -0.35 -17.13 -0.69
N TYR A 146 -0.09 -16.08 0.07
CA TYR A 146 0.86 -16.12 1.16
C TYR A 146 0.25 -16.92 2.31
N GLU A 147 1.01 -17.86 2.86
CA GLU A 147 0.69 -18.48 4.14
C GLU A 147 0.90 -17.44 5.26
N ASN A 148 0.03 -17.46 6.28
CA ASN A 148 0.01 -16.49 7.39
C ASN A 148 1.34 -16.33 8.15
N ALA A 149 2.32 -17.21 7.92
CA ALA A 149 3.54 -17.35 8.73
C ALA A 149 4.79 -16.68 8.14
N VAL A 150 4.68 -15.84 7.10
CA VAL A 150 5.89 -15.35 6.44
C VAL A 150 6.42 -14.13 7.19
N SER A 151 7.36 -14.38 8.10
CA SER A 151 8.22 -13.36 8.68
C SER A 151 9.08 -12.73 7.58
N LEU A 152 8.60 -11.65 6.98
CA LEU A 152 9.35 -10.92 5.96
C LEU A 152 10.44 -10.11 6.68
N LEU A 153 11.60 -10.77 6.82
CA LEU A 153 12.82 -10.19 7.35
C LEU A 153 13.17 -8.91 6.58
N ARG A 154 13.55 -7.88 7.33
CA ARG A 154 14.07 -6.60 6.84
C ARG A 154 15.15 -6.86 5.78
N VAL A 155 15.23 -6.01 4.75
CA VAL A 155 16.52 -5.77 4.08
C VAL A 155 17.33 -4.91 5.04
N SER A 156 17.78 -5.48 6.16
CA SER A 156 18.59 -4.73 7.11
C SER A 156 19.96 -4.51 6.49
N HIS A 157 20.36 -3.25 6.36
CA HIS A 157 21.79 -2.92 6.26
C HIS A 157 22.53 -3.18 7.59
N GLU A 158 21.80 -3.42 8.68
CA GLU A 158 22.34 -3.63 10.03
C GLU A 158 21.85 -4.98 10.59
N GLY A 159 22.67 -6.02 10.43
CA GLY A 159 22.52 -7.29 11.16
C GLY A 159 22.72 -8.54 10.31
N THR A 160 21.95 -8.69 9.23
CA THR A 160 22.04 -9.86 8.34
C THR A 160 22.16 -9.40 6.89
N LYS A 161 23.38 -9.43 6.34
CA LYS A 161 23.60 -9.27 4.90
C LYS A 161 23.07 -10.51 4.20
N LEU A 162 21.88 -10.43 3.61
CA LEU A 162 21.37 -11.50 2.76
C LEU A 162 22.38 -11.77 1.62
N THR A 163 22.74 -13.03 1.48
CA THR A 163 23.55 -13.56 0.39
C THR A 163 22.78 -13.47 -0.93
N ASN A 164 23.49 -13.60 -2.06
CA ASN A 164 22.85 -13.64 -3.36
C ASN A 164 21.86 -14.82 -3.49
N ALA A 165 22.18 -15.97 -2.88
CA ALA A 165 21.31 -17.14 -2.88
C ALA A 165 20.00 -16.86 -2.12
N GLU A 166 20.08 -16.31 -0.91
CA GLU A 166 18.89 -15.93 -0.12
C GLU A 166 18.04 -14.87 -0.82
N LEU A 167 18.67 -13.89 -1.49
CA LEU A 167 17.94 -12.90 -2.28
C LEU A 167 17.20 -13.54 -3.45
N ILE A 168 17.83 -14.47 -4.19
CA ILE A 168 17.20 -15.19 -5.30
C ILE A 168 16.00 -16.01 -4.81
N GLU A 169 16.16 -16.76 -3.72
CA GLU A 169 15.08 -17.54 -3.11
C GLU A 169 13.90 -16.63 -2.74
N LYS A 170 14.18 -15.52 -2.05
CA LYS A 170 13.14 -14.57 -1.64
C LYS A 170 12.49 -13.84 -2.82
N ILE A 171 13.22 -13.54 -3.89
CA ILE A 171 12.66 -13.00 -5.15
C ILE A 171 11.66 -14.00 -5.72
N ASN A 172 12.08 -15.25 -5.92
CA ASN A 172 11.25 -16.29 -6.53
C ASN A 172 10.00 -16.57 -5.69
N TRP A 173 10.18 -16.63 -4.37
CA TRP A 173 9.10 -16.89 -3.43
C TRP A 173 8.06 -15.76 -3.44
N ASN A 174 8.49 -14.49 -3.51
CA ASN A 174 7.57 -13.36 -3.71
C ASN A 174 6.92 -13.39 -5.09
N ALA A 175 7.70 -13.73 -6.12
CA ALA A 175 7.24 -13.66 -7.49
C ALA A 175 6.14 -14.68 -7.81
N ALA A 176 6.16 -15.83 -7.13
CA ALA A 176 5.13 -16.86 -7.21
C ALA A 176 3.87 -16.55 -6.39
N ARG A 177 3.84 -15.46 -5.60
CA ARG A 177 2.74 -15.15 -4.69
C ARG A 177 2.13 -13.77 -4.94
N GLY A 178 0.81 -13.72 -4.98
CA GLY A 178 0.04 -12.53 -5.35
C GLY A 178 -0.80 -11.95 -4.22
N PHE A 179 -1.29 -12.83 -3.34
CA PHE A 179 -2.24 -12.45 -2.27
C PHE A 179 -1.56 -12.54 -0.93
N LEU A 180 -1.33 -11.40 -0.26
CA LEU A 180 -0.70 -11.45 1.06
C LEU A 180 -1.76 -11.88 2.07
N GLY A 181 -1.41 -12.81 2.96
CA GLY A 181 -2.29 -13.23 4.04
C GLY A 181 -2.53 -12.09 5.03
N PRO A 182 -3.47 -12.25 5.98
CA PRO A 182 -3.59 -11.35 7.11
C PRO A 182 -2.22 -11.17 7.80
N GLY A 183 -1.74 -9.93 7.87
CA GLY A 183 -0.41 -9.68 8.39
C GLY A 183 0.15 -8.32 8.02
N THR A 184 1.23 -7.97 8.72
CA THR A 184 1.81 -6.63 8.79
C THR A 184 3.10 -6.62 8.01
N TYR A 185 3.16 -5.82 6.95
CA TYR A 185 4.39 -5.74 6.17
C TYR A 185 5.23 -4.54 6.59
N LYS A 186 6.44 -4.82 7.07
CA LYS A 186 7.48 -3.81 7.23
C LYS A 186 8.02 -3.45 5.85
N CYS A 187 7.76 -2.21 5.45
CA CYS A 187 8.60 -1.42 4.54
C CYS A 187 10.02 -2.00 4.39
N ARG A 188 10.40 -2.52 3.22
CA ARG A 188 11.72 -3.14 2.98
C ARG A 188 12.86 -2.10 2.82
N GLU A 189 12.59 -0.81 3.04
CA GLU A 189 13.58 0.26 2.94
C GLU A 189 14.57 0.24 4.12
N ALA A 190 15.85 0.45 3.83
CA ALA A 190 16.95 0.30 4.79
C ALA A 190 16.87 1.24 6.01
N HIS A 191 16.23 2.40 5.85
CA HIS A 191 16.07 3.43 6.89
C HIS A 191 14.61 3.63 7.31
N CYS A 192 13.76 2.64 7.04
CA CYS A 192 12.39 2.66 7.53
C CYS A 192 12.37 2.43 9.05
N THR A 193 12.68 3.49 9.81
CA THR A 193 12.56 3.54 11.28
C THR A 193 11.11 3.55 11.72
N VAL A 194 10.20 3.79 10.78
CA VAL A 194 8.77 3.53 10.90
C VAL A 194 8.56 2.00 10.87
N THR A 195 9.05 1.34 11.91
CA THR A 195 8.35 0.17 12.46
C THR A 195 7.10 0.67 13.14
N GLY A 196 6.05 0.86 12.35
CA GLY A 196 4.70 1.12 12.84
C GLY A 196 3.85 1.83 11.78
N PRO A 197 2.56 1.52 11.60
CA PRO A 197 1.78 0.41 12.13
C PRO A 197 1.76 -0.75 11.14
N CYS A 198 1.08 -1.78 11.58
CA CYS A 198 0.55 -2.92 10.86
C CYS A 198 -0.12 -2.56 9.52
N ILE A 199 0.66 -2.31 8.46
CA ILE A 199 0.12 -2.15 7.10
C ILE A 199 -0.41 -3.50 6.66
N THR A 200 -1.73 -3.62 6.62
CA THR A 200 -2.46 -4.79 6.17
C THR A 200 -2.29 -4.89 4.67
N GLN A 201 -1.79 -6.05 4.23
CA GLN A 201 -1.64 -6.35 2.81
C GLN A 201 -2.63 -7.40 2.31
N SER A 202 -3.57 -7.79 3.19
CA SER A 202 -4.65 -8.70 2.84
C SER A 202 -5.48 -8.14 1.69
N PRO A 203 -5.89 -8.96 0.70
CA PRO A 203 -6.85 -8.55 -0.33
C PRO A 203 -8.23 -8.22 0.27
N SER A 204 -8.44 -8.51 1.55
CA SER A 204 -9.66 -8.21 2.28
C SER A 204 -9.32 -7.80 3.72
N VAL A 205 -9.80 -6.63 4.15
CA VAL A 205 -9.53 -6.08 5.48
C VAL A 205 -10.84 -5.86 6.21
N ARG A 206 -11.05 -6.60 7.29
CA ARG A 206 -12.16 -6.39 8.20
C ARG A 206 -11.83 -5.24 9.16
N PHE A 207 -12.65 -4.20 9.17
CA PHE A 207 -12.45 -3.02 10.04
C PHE A 207 -13.46 -2.95 11.19
N GLY A 208 -14.40 -3.88 11.26
CA GLY A 208 -15.40 -3.95 12.33
C GLY A 208 -15.96 -5.36 12.54
N PRO A 209 -16.82 -5.56 13.55
CA PRO A 209 -17.28 -6.86 13.97
C PRO A 209 -18.26 -7.50 12.98
N THR A 210 -18.94 -6.75 12.13
CA THR A 210 -19.97 -7.30 11.25
C THR A 210 -19.42 -7.76 9.90
N PRO A 211 -20.06 -8.75 9.21
CA PRO A 211 -19.58 -9.26 7.93
C PRO A 211 -19.51 -8.22 6.79
N ASN A 212 -20.30 -7.15 6.88
CA ASN A 212 -20.29 -6.04 5.92
C ASN A 212 -19.24 -4.96 6.22
N GLN A 213 -18.52 -5.04 7.35
CA GLN A 213 -17.44 -4.11 7.70
C GLN A 213 -16.09 -4.65 7.19
N VAL A 214 -16.04 -4.87 5.88
CA VAL A 214 -14.90 -5.45 5.19
C VAL A 214 -14.62 -4.62 3.94
N VAL A 215 -13.35 -4.32 3.69
CA VAL A 215 -12.88 -3.64 2.47
C VAL A 215 -12.04 -4.61 1.66
N HIS A 216 -12.37 -4.75 0.38
CA HIS A 216 -11.61 -5.58 -0.57
C HIS A 216 -10.62 -4.71 -1.34
N LEU A 217 -9.33 -5.02 -1.20
CA LEU A 217 -8.27 -4.29 -1.89
C LEU A 217 -8.16 -4.77 -3.32
N GLN A 218 -8.39 -3.85 -4.24
CA GLN A 218 -8.27 -4.11 -5.67
C GLN A 218 -6.82 -3.94 -6.14
N LYS A 219 -6.01 -3.18 -5.41
CA LYS A 219 -4.64 -2.79 -5.77
C LYS A 219 -3.66 -3.16 -4.68
N ARG A 220 -2.41 -3.42 -5.09
CA ARG A 220 -1.31 -3.59 -4.15
C ARG A 220 -0.52 -2.30 -3.99
N PHE A 221 -0.30 -1.91 -2.75
CA PHE A 221 0.49 -0.75 -2.40
C PHE A 221 1.67 -1.10 -1.50
N LYS A 222 2.71 -0.28 -1.61
CA LYS A 222 3.85 -0.26 -0.71
C LYS A 222 3.77 0.98 0.16
N CYS A 223 4.42 0.97 1.30
CA CYS A 223 4.46 2.12 2.22
C CYS A 223 5.17 3.36 1.64
N ASN A 224 5.98 3.20 0.59
CA ASN A 224 6.60 4.32 -0.12
C ASN A 224 5.65 4.91 -1.20
N CYS A 225 4.49 4.30 -1.45
CA CYS A 225 3.48 4.87 -2.32
C CYS A 225 2.97 6.18 -1.71
N ASN A 226 3.13 7.25 -2.47
CA ASN A 226 2.53 8.56 -2.18
C ASN A 226 1.38 8.81 -3.15
N ASN A 227 0.54 9.81 -2.88
CA ASN A 227 -0.70 10.02 -3.63
C ASN A 227 -1.65 8.83 -3.46
N VAL A 228 -2.01 8.55 -2.21
CA VAL A 228 -2.86 7.43 -1.82
C VAL A 228 -4.00 7.86 -0.91
N VAL A 229 -5.08 7.07 -0.89
CA VAL A 229 -6.12 7.06 0.14
C VAL A 229 -5.90 5.83 1.00
N TYR A 230 -5.98 5.96 2.31
CA TYR A 230 -5.74 4.88 3.27
C TYR A 230 -6.81 4.83 4.36
N LEU A 231 -6.98 3.65 4.93
CA LEU A 231 -7.77 3.34 6.11
C LEU A 231 -6.84 3.11 7.30
N VAL A 232 -7.24 3.62 8.45
CA VAL A 232 -6.70 3.28 9.76
C VAL A 232 -7.84 2.71 10.58
N HIS A 233 -7.65 1.55 11.20
CA HIS A 233 -8.64 0.96 12.11
C HIS A 233 -7.97 0.43 13.38
N CYS A 234 -8.77 0.11 14.39
CA CYS A 234 -8.28 -0.37 15.69
C CYS A 234 -8.61 -1.85 15.89
N GLN A 235 -7.59 -2.68 16.13
CA GLN A 235 -7.77 -4.11 16.39
C GLN A 235 -8.44 -4.37 17.74
N ALA A 236 -8.05 -3.65 18.80
CA ALA A 236 -8.67 -3.77 20.12
C ALA A 236 -10.18 -3.54 20.07
N CYS A 237 -10.63 -2.49 19.36
CA CYS A 237 -12.07 -2.27 19.14
C CYS A 237 -12.74 -3.49 18.50
N ILE A 238 -12.14 -4.08 17.46
CA ILE A 238 -12.69 -5.26 16.77
C ILE A 238 -12.79 -6.45 17.74
N ASP A 239 -11.76 -6.66 18.54
CA ASP A 239 -11.70 -7.75 19.51
C ASP A 239 -12.77 -7.59 20.61
N GLU A 240 -13.12 -6.35 20.96
CA GLU A 240 -14.22 -5.98 21.88
C GLU A 240 -15.62 -6.02 21.25
N GLY A 241 -15.74 -6.35 19.96
CA GLY A 241 -17.01 -6.32 19.25
C GLY A 241 -17.49 -4.92 18.85
N ASN A 242 -16.59 -3.94 18.83
CA ASN A 242 -16.78 -2.58 18.35
C ASN A 242 -15.98 -2.31 17.07
N TRP A 243 -16.05 -1.11 16.52
CA TRP A 243 -15.22 -0.72 15.37
C TRP A 243 -14.76 0.71 15.53
N THR A 244 -13.55 0.99 15.03
CA THR A 244 -13.06 2.35 14.89
C THR A 244 -12.35 2.47 13.55
N ALA A 245 -12.70 3.49 12.76
CA ALA A 245 -12.13 3.72 11.45
C ALA A 245 -11.82 5.19 11.20
N TYR A 246 -10.72 5.43 10.48
CA TYR A 246 -10.32 6.72 9.95
C TYR A 246 -9.83 6.54 8.52
N VAL A 247 -10.38 7.29 7.58
CA VAL A 247 -9.91 7.38 6.20
C VAL A 247 -9.12 8.68 6.03
N GLY A 248 -7.97 8.61 5.35
CA GLY A 248 -7.11 9.76 5.12
C GLY A 248 -6.38 9.71 3.78
N THR A 249 -5.74 10.80 3.39
CA THR A 249 -4.90 10.87 2.17
C THR A 249 -3.48 11.34 2.38
N THR A 250 -2.63 11.09 1.38
CA THR A 250 -1.24 11.60 1.31
C THR A 250 -0.95 12.23 -0.06
N HIS A 251 -0.03 13.20 -0.10
CA HIS A 251 0.33 13.98 -1.30
C HIS A 251 1.85 13.96 -1.58
N ARG A 252 2.22 14.22 -2.84
CA ARG A 252 3.60 14.15 -3.36
C ARG A 252 4.56 15.21 -2.83
N LYS A 253 4.10 16.40 -2.40
CA LYS A 253 5.01 17.53 -2.14
C LYS A 253 5.49 17.68 -0.70
N ASP A 254 4.67 17.36 0.31
CA ASP A 254 4.94 17.92 1.65
C ASP A 254 4.93 16.91 2.79
N ARG A 255 4.40 15.70 2.59
CA ARG A 255 4.36 14.63 3.61
C ARG A 255 4.34 13.27 2.93
N ASN A 256 5.46 12.57 2.95
CA ASN A 256 5.46 11.18 2.49
C ASN A 256 4.51 10.34 3.36
N PHE A 257 4.04 9.20 2.86
CA PHE A 257 3.05 8.38 3.56
C PHE A 257 3.45 8.07 5.01
N HIS A 258 4.72 7.75 5.25
CA HIS A 258 5.26 7.49 6.58
C HIS A 258 5.13 8.68 7.54
N GLU A 259 5.43 9.89 7.09
CA GLU A 259 5.29 11.10 7.89
C GLU A 259 3.83 11.33 8.29
N ARG A 260 2.90 11.13 7.35
CA ARG A 260 1.46 11.20 7.64
C ARG A 260 1.05 10.17 8.69
N LEU A 261 1.51 8.93 8.57
CA LEU A 261 1.16 7.87 9.52
C LEU A 261 1.72 8.13 10.93
N GLY A 262 2.94 8.67 11.00
CA GLY A 262 3.53 9.10 12.27
C GLY A 262 2.72 10.23 12.94
N GLY A 263 2.08 11.10 12.15
CA GLY A 263 1.26 12.20 12.64
C GLY A 263 0.07 11.75 13.49
N HIS A 264 -0.61 10.67 13.11
CA HIS A 264 -1.82 10.14 13.78
C HIS A 264 -1.62 9.74 15.25
N CYS A 265 -0.39 9.60 15.74
CA CYS A 265 -0.11 9.33 17.17
C CYS A 265 0.69 10.44 17.85
N LYS A 266 0.99 11.53 17.15
CA LYS A 266 1.87 12.59 17.65
C LYS A 266 1.15 13.91 17.88
N LYS A 267 0.08 14.17 17.13
CA LYS A 267 -0.68 15.42 17.21
C LYS A 267 -2.09 15.22 16.66
N LEU A 268 -2.98 16.11 17.06
CA LEU A 268 -4.34 16.19 16.52
C LEU A 268 -4.32 16.22 14.99
N VAL A 269 -5.17 15.40 14.40
CA VAL A 269 -5.22 15.17 12.95
C VAL A 269 -6.14 16.17 12.27
N ASP A 270 -7.22 16.55 12.96
CA ASP A 270 -8.07 17.67 12.59
C ASP A 270 -7.27 18.98 12.67
N GLU A 271 -7.18 19.69 11.54
CA GLU A 271 -6.32 20.86 11.39
C GLU A 271 -6.74 22.00 12.32
N TRP A 272 -8.04 22.26 12.42
CA TRP A 272 -8.58 23.32 13.28
C TRP A 272 -8.33 23.03 14.77
N ASN A 273 -8.57 21.78 15.21
CA ASN A 273 -8.26 21.34 16.56
C ASN A 273 -6.75 21.43 16.83
N ASN A 274 -5.91 21.04 15.86
CA ASN A 274 -4.46 21.12 16.01
C ASN A 274 -3.95 22.57 16.07
N GLU A 275 -4.51 23.49 15.29
CA GLU A 275 -4.19 24.93 15.39
C GLU A 275 -4.57 25.50 16.75
N ARG A 276 -5.74 25.10 17.28
CA ARG A 276 -6.27 25.62 18.53
C ARG A 276 -5.61 25.03 19.78
N TYR A 277 -5.31 23.73 19.75
CA TYR A 277 -4.90 22.96 20.94
C TYR A 277 -3.53 22.28 20.82
N GLY A 278 -2.93 22.21 19.62
CA GLY A 278 -1.74 21.38 19.38
C GLY A 278 -0.49 21.82 20.15
N GLY A 279 -0.44 23.06 20.63
CA GLY A 279 0.62 23.58 21.51
C GLY A 279 0.20 23.74 22.97
N ASP A 280 -1.03 23.38 23.34
CA ASP A 280 -1.56 23.60 24.69
C ASP A 280 -1.10 22.46 25.64
N PRO A 281 -0.27 22.73 26.65
CA PRO A 281 0.16 21.72 27.61
C PRO A 281 -1.00 21.17 28.46
N GLY A 282 -2.14 21.87 28.52
CA GLY A 282 -3.35 21.44 29.20
C GLY A 282 -4.20 20.44 28.41
N LEU A 283 -3.90 20.20 27.12
CA LEU A 283 -4.67 19.29 26.28
C LEU A 283 -4.89 17.89 26.90
N PRO A 284 -3.88 17.21 27.46
CA PRO A 284 -4.09 15.90 28.10
C PRO A 284 -5.10 15.94 29.26
N ASN A 285 -5.13 17.03 30.03
CA ASN A 285 -6.07 17.19 31.15
C ASN A 285 -7.50 17.39 30.65
N TYR A 286 -7.70 18.17 29.58
CA TYR A 286 -9.02 18.33 28.96
C TYR A 286 -9.55 16.99 28.43
N LEU A 287 -8.71 16.25 27.73
CA LEU A 287 -9.06 14.93 27.18
C LEU A 287 -9.40 13.95 28.30
N HIS A 288 -8.60 13.89 29.36
CA HIS A 288 -8.89 13.05 30.53
C HIS A 288 -10.23 13.41 31.17
N ALA A 289 -10.55 14.70 31.30
CA ALA A 289 -11.84 15.15 31.84
C ALA A 289 -13.03 14.79 30.92
N MET A 290 -12.87 14.90 29.61
CA MET A 290 -13.91 14.53 28.64
C MET A 290 -14.16 13.02 28.66
N ILE A 291 -13.10 12.21 28.63
CA ILE A 291 -13.17 10.75 28.55
C ILE A 291 -13.65 10.14 29.88
N ASN A 292 -13.05 10.54 31.01
CA ASN A 292 -13.25 9.87 32.30
C ASN A 292 -14.26 10.55 33.21
N HIS A 293 -14.58 11.83 32.96
CA HIS A 293 -15.45 12.63 33.84
C HIS A 293 -16.65 13.22 33.10
N GLY A 294 -16.87 12.86 31.84
CA GLY A 294 -18.03 13.30 31.05
C GLY A 294 -18.06 14.80 30.81
N ALA A 295 -16.91 15.48 30.83
CA ALA A 295 -16.84 16.90 30.52
C ALA A 295 -17.33 17.15 29.07
N PRO A 296 -17.98 18.29 28.79
CA PRO A 296 -18.46 18.60 27.45
C PRO A 296 -17.32 18.60 26.42
N ASP A 297 -17.57 18.02 25.23
CA ASP A 297 -16.65 18.05 24.10
C ASP A 297 -17.23 18.88 22.93
N PRO A 298 -17.24 20.22 23.03
CA PRO A 298 -17.85 21.09 22.03
C PRO A 298 -17.13 21.07 20.67
N HIS A 299 -15.88 20.61 20.63
CA HIS A 299 -15.04 20.62 19.44
C HIS A 299 -14.79 19.21 18.87
N GLN A 300 -15.46 18.20 19.43
CA GLN A 300 -15.31 16.79 19.06
C GLN A 300 -13.83 16.36 19.09
N LEU A 301 -13.08 16.77 20.11
CA LEU A 301 -11.70 16.38 20.33
C LEU A 301 -11.57 14.88 20.55
N ILE A 302 -12.50 14.26 21.29
CA ILE A 302 -12.44 12.82 21.60
C ILE A 302 -12.52 11.95 20.35
N ARG A 303 -13.11 12.48 19.27
CA ARG A 303 -13.27 11.82 17.99
C ARG A 303 -11.98 11.81 17.15
N ASP A 304 -10.97 12.60 17.51
CA ASP A 304 -9.73 12.68 16.74
C ASP A 304 -8.94 11.36 16.81
N ALA A 305 -8.40 10.97 15.66
CA ALA A 305 -7.45 9.86 15.50
C ALA A 305 -6.34 9.84 16.57
N PHE A 306 -5.72 10.99 16.83
CA PHE A 306 -4.70 11.12 17.87
C PHE A 306 -5.21 10.77 19.25
N VAL A 307 -6.44 11.17 19.57
CA VAL A 307 -7.02 10.91 20.89
C VAL A 307 -7.34 9.43 21.04
N HIS A 308 -7.89 8.78 20.00
CA HIS A 308 -8.18 7.35 20.05
C HIS A 308 -6.93 6.51 20.37
N TRP A 309 -5.83 6.71 19.64
CA TRP A 309 -4.57 5.96 19.84
C TRP A 309 -3.63 6.53 20.90
N GLY A 310 -4.01 7.62 21.55
CA GLY A 310 -3.26 8.23 22.64
C GLY A 310 -3.89 8.06 24.02
N PHE A 311 -5.22 7.85 24.07
CA PHE A 311 -6.00 7.89 25.31
C PHE A 311 -7.04 6.78 25.46
N TYR A 312 -7.60 6.23 24.37
CA TYR A 312 -8.54 5.11 24.45
C TYR A 312 -7.83 3.75 24.32
N HIS A 313 -6.99 3.58 23.29
CA HIS A 313 -6.29 2.33 22.99
C HIS A 313 -4.79 2.56 22.72
N ASP A 314 -4.01 1.48 22.75
CA ASP A 314 -2.59 1.56 22.47
C ASP A 314 -2.35 1.89 20.98
N ARG A 315 -1.31 2.67 20.71
CA ARG A 315 -0.86 2.96 19.35
C ARG A 315 -0.54 1.71 18.53
N GLU A 316 -0.19 0.60 19.18
CA GLU A 316 0.12 -0.69 18.56
C GLU A 316 -1.15 -1.46 18.14
N ASP A 317 -2.34 -1.09 18.64
CA ASP A 317 -3.63 -1.65 18.19
C ASP A 317 -4.05 -1.12 16.82
N ARG A 318 -3.39 -0.05 16.37
CA ARG A 318 -3.61 0.57 15.08
C ARG A 318 -3.23 -0.36 13.93
N ARG A 319 -4.13 -0.47 12.97
CA ARG A 319 -3.95 -1.19 11.70
C ARG A 319 -4.12 -0.20 10.57
N ILE A 320 -3.27 -0.27 9.55
CA ILE A 320 -3.31 0.66 8.42
C ILE A 320 -3.47 -0.12 7.12
N THR A 321 -4.22 0.41 6.18
CA THR A 321 -4.43 -0.24 4.89
C THR A 321 -4.46 0.85 3.82
N ILE A 322 -3.63 0.75 2.80
CA ILE A 322 -3.77 1.65 1.64
C ILE A 322 -4.91 1.09 0.79
N LEU A 323 -5.93 1.92 0.55
CA LEU A 323 -7.15 1.54 -0.15
C LEU A 323 -7.03 1.73 -1.65
N ASP A 324 -6.53 2.90 -2.07
CA ASP A 324 -6.33 3.24 -3.48
C ASP A 324 -5.20 4.30 -3.64
N GLY A 325 -4.73 4.54 -4.87
CA GLY A 325 -3.63 5.45 -5.15
C GLY A 325 -3.43 5.77 -6.63
N GLN A 326 -2.44 6.62 -6.88
CA GLN A 326 -2.05 7.12 -8.22
C GLN A 326 -3.12 8.00 -8.90
N PHE A 327 -3.84 8.77 -8.10
CA PHE A 327 -4.87 9.68 -8.62
C PHE A 327 -4.29 10.73 -9.58
N PRO A 328 -4.98 11.03 -10.70
CA PRO A 328 -4.50 11.97 -11.71
C PRO A 328 -4.44 13.41 -11.20
N THR A 329 -5.27 13.77 -10.21
CA THR A 329 -5.27 15.08 -9.58
C THR A 329 -5.62 14.97 -8.09
N ASP A 330 -5.22 15.97 -7.30
CA ASP A 330 -5.60 16.07 -5.88
C ASP A 330 -7.12 16.12 -5.70
N ARG A 331 -7.83 16.80 -6.61
CA ARG A 331 -9.30 16.86 -6.58
C ARG A 331 -9.93 15.48 -6.66
N VAL A 332 -9.41 14.61 -7.54
CA VAL A 332 -9.92 13.23 -7.66
C VAL A 332 -9.58 12.42 -6.41
N ARG A 333 -8.37 12.57 -5.85
CA ARG A 333 -8.00 11.90 -4.58
C ARG A 333 -8.92 12.31 -3.43
N LEU A 334 -9.11 13.62 -3.21
CA LEU A 334 -9.94 14.15 -2.12
C LEU A 334 -11.41 13.76 -2.29
N HIS A 335 -11.90 13.70 -3.53
CA HIS A 335 -13.24 13.19 -3.80
C HIS A 335 -13.37 11.71 -3.43
N HIS A 336 -12.37 10.89 -3.79
CA HIS A 336 -12.35 9.47 -3.47
C HIS A 336 -12.24 9.22 -1.96
N GLU A 337 -11.43 10.01 -1.25
CA GLU A 337 -11.35 10.03 0.20
C GLU A 337 -12.72 10.29 0.85
N ALA A 338 -13.46 11.31 0.39
CA ALA A 338 -14.77 11.64 0.94
C ALA A 338 -15.81 10.53 0.71
N ILE A 339 -15.77 9.84 -0.44
CA ILE A 339 -16.62 8.67 -0.70
C ILE A 339 -16.30 7.56 0.30
N LEU A 340 -15.01 7.23 0.47
CA LEU A 340 -14.58 6.18 1.38
C LEU A 340 -14.85 6.52 2.86
N MET A 341 -14.75 7.78 3.29
CA MET A 341 -15.19 8.20 4.64
C MET A 341 -16.69 7.94 4.87
N ARG A 342 -17.51 8.12 3.83
CA ARG A 342 -18.95 7.87 3.91
C ARG A 342 -19.27 6.37 3.91
N GLU A 343 -18.59 5.59 3.07
CA GLU A 343 -18.80 4.14 3.00
C GLU A 343 -18.25 3.42 4.23
N ILE A 344 -17.11 3.88 4.75
CA ILE A 344 -16.42 3.30 5.90
C ILE A 344 -16.81 4.08 7.15
N GLY A 345 -17.90 3.66 7.76
CA GLY A 345 -18.34 4.17 9.06
C GLY A 345 -19.30 5.36 9.02
N GLY A 346 -19.62 5.91 7.85
CA GLY A 346 -20.77 6.82 7.68
C GLY A 346 -20.76 8.07 8.53
N PHE A 347 -19.59 8.52 9.02
CA PHE A 347 -19.46 9.58 10.03
C PHE A 347 -20.23 9.32 11.34
N GLU A 348 -20.61 8.08 11.62
CA GLU A 348 -21.21 7.68 12.89
C GLU A 348 -20.13 7.57 13.96
N TYR A 349 -20.31 8.20 15.11
CA TYR A 349 -19.35 8.17 16.21
C TYR A 349 -20.10 7.98 17.53
N PHE A 350 -19.54 7.15 18.41
CA PHE A 350 -20.09 6.80 19.71
C PHE A 350 -19.17 7.37 20.82
N PRO A 351 -19.44 8.59 21.31
CA PRO A 351 -18.65 9.23 22.35
C PRO A 351 -18.48 8.41 23.63
N GLN A 352 -19.46 7.56 23.95
CA GLN A 352 -19.53 6.84 25.22
C GLN A 352 -18.41 5.81 25.38
N ASN A 353 -17.92 5.24 24.28
CA ASN A 353 -16.87 4.23 24.28
C ASN A 353 -15.70 4.57 23.34
N GLY A 354 -15.69 5.77 22.74
CA GLY A 354 -14.60 6.20 21.86
C GLY A 354 -14.52 5.45 20.53
N THR A 355 -15.66 4.92 20.04
CA THR A 355 -15.69 4.06 18.85
C THR A 355 -16.47 4.71 17.69
N GLY A 356 -16.30 4.16 16.49
CA GLY A 356 -16.93 4.62 15.25
C GLY A 356 -15.97 5.33 14.30
N SER A 357 -16.53 6.17 13.43
CA SER A 357 -15.82 6.96 12.43
C SER A 357 -15.14 8.16 13.09
N LEU A 358 -13.82 8.15 13.10
CA LEU A 358 -12.99 9.25 13.58
C LEU A 358 -12.93 10.42 12.58
N ASN A 359 -13.38 10.22 11.34
CA ASN A 359 -13.58 11.32 10.40
C ASN A 359 -14.78 12.16 10.80
N LYS A 360 -14.64 13.49 10.84
CA LYS A 360 -15.76 14.43 11.05
C LYS A 360 -16.50 14.71 9.75
N PHE A 361 -17.80 14.96 9.86
CA PHE A 361 -18.57 15.54 8.76
C PHE A 361 -18.19 17.02 8.64
N LEU A 362 -17.77 17.46 7.45
CA LEU A 362 -17.36 18.84 7.17
C LEU A 362 -18.56 19.76 6.98
#